data_AF-A0A7V5PPV7-F1
#
_entry.id   AF-A0A7V5PPV7-F1
#
_cell.length_a   1.000
_cell.length_b   1.000
_cell.length_c   1.000
_cell.angle_alpha   90.00
_cell.angle_beta   90.00
_cell.angle_gamma   90.00
#
_symmetry.space_group_name_H-M   'P 1'
#
loop_
_entity.id
_entity.type
_entity.pdbx_description
1 polymer ?
#
loop_
_entity_poly.entity_id
_entity_poly.type
_entity_poly.pdbx_seq_one_letter_code
_entity_poly.pdbx_strand_id
1 'polypeptide(L)'
;SDLIRLRRDVEVIEVDARPSDAIALAVRMGASIYVNEEVMDEAAYIPEEKEIDQKDFLFKSDSDELERLKKELKKAVEKEEYEKAAQIRDKIRKLESRS
;
A
#
# COMPACT_ATOMS: atom_id res chain seq x y z
N SER A 1 42.36 -22.79 -0.42
CA SER A 1 41.40 -21.86 -1.03
C SER A 1 40.21 -21.79 -0.13
N ASP A 2 40.17 -20.83 0.79
CA ASP A 2 39.10 -20.78 1.79
C ASP A 2 38.32 -19.48 1.61
N LEU A 3 37.16 -19.63 0.98
CA LEU A 3 36.18 -18.58 0.76
C LEU A 3 35.19 -18.63 1.92
N ILE A 4 35.31 -17.74 2.89
CA ILE A 4 34.27 -17.56 3.91
C ILE A 4 33.26 -16.55 3.34
N ARG A 5 32.08 -17.05 2.97
CA ARG A 5 30.91 -16.21 2.65
C ARG A 5 30.08 -16.03 3.91
N LEU A 6 30.11 -14.82 4.47
CA LEU A 6 29.16 -14.39 5.50
C LEU A 6 27.96 -13.74 4.80
N ARG A 7 26.79 -14.34 4.97
CA ARG A 7 25.49 -13.74 4.64
C ARG A 7 24.82 -13.39 5.96
N ARG A 8 24.59 -12.10 6.22
CA ARG A 8 23.68 -11.67 7.28
C ARG A 8 22.28 -11.72 6.68
N ASP A 9 21.53 -12.76 7.03
CA ASP A 9 20.08 -12.75 6.88
C ASP A 9 19.52 -11.66 7.82
N VAL A 10 18.47 -10.97 7.37
CA VAL A 10 17.83 -9.90 8.13
C VAL A 10 17.32 -10.51 9.44
N GLU A 11 17.90 -10.08 10.56
CA GLU A 11 17.48 -10.50 11.90
C GLU A 11 16.14 -9.83 12.22
N VAL A 12 15.10 -10.64 12.41
CA VAL A 12 13.80 -10.16 12.87
C VAL A 12 13.84 -10.08 14.39
N ILE A 13 13.62 -8.87 14.93
CA ILE A 13 13.59 -8.62 16.36
C ILE A 13 12.14 -8.36 16.76
N GLU A 14 11.60 -9.23 17.60
CA GLU A 14 10.29 -9.05 18.20
C GLU A 14 10.40 -8.23 19.49
N VAL A 15 9.56 -7.21 19.61
CA VAL A 15 9.54 -6.30 20.75
C VAL A 15 8.11 -6.14 21.22
N ASP A 16 7.88 -6.36 22.51
CA ASP A 16 6.58 -6.11 23.13
C ASP A 16 6.31 -4.59 23.20
N ALA A 17 5.11 -4.17 22.81
CA ALA A 17 4.73 -2.77 22.76
C ALA A 17 3.21 -2.62 22.92
N ARG A 18 2.78 -1.50 23.50
CA ARG A 18 1.36 -1.15 23.52
C ARG A 18 0.89 -0.85 22.08
N PRO A 19 -0.37 -1.17 21.72
CA PRO A 19 -0.88 -0.93 20.37
C PRO A 19 -0.71 0.51 19.89
N SER A 20 -0.88 1.49 20.78
CA SER A 20 -0.69 2.92 20.45
C SER A 20 0.74 3.24 20.01
N ASP A 21 1.74 2.63 20.66
CA ASP A 21 3.16 2.89 20.40
C ASP A 21 3.59 2.19 19.10
N ALA A 22 3.13 0.95 18.89
CA ALA A 22 3.38 0.19 17.66
C ALA A 22 2.81 0.89 16.42
N ILE A 23 1.56 1.37 16.48
CA ILE A 23 0.93 2.11 15.38
C ILE A 23 1.69 3.42 15.11
N ALA A 24 2.04 4.18 16.15
CA ALA A 24 2.74 5.46 15.99
C ALA A 24 4.11 5.29 15.31
N LEU A 25 4.84 4.22 15.65
CA LEU A 25 6.11 3.89 15.00
C LEU A 25 5.89 3.45 13.55
N ALA A 26 4.92 2.57 13.29
CA ALA A 26 4.63 2.08 11.95
C ALA A 26 4.26 3.22 10.99
N VAL A 27 3.38 4.13 11.43
CA VAL A 27 2.98 5.32 10.65
C VAL A 27 4.18 6.23 10.38
N ARG A 28 5.03 6.49 11.38
CA ARG A 28 6.20 7.36 11.24
C ARG A 28 7.25 6.80 10.29
N MET A 29 7.40 5.48 10.26
CA MET A 29 8.40 4.80 9.41
C MET A 29 7.84 4.34 8.05
N GLY A 30 6.53 4.47 7.83
CA GLY A 30 5.87 3.94 6.64
C GLY A 30 5.89 2.40 6.59
N ALA A 31 5.89 1.74 7.75
CA ALA A 31 5.91 0.29 7.83
C ALA A 31 4.49 -0.29 7.70
N SER A 32 4.39 -1.47 7.10
CA SER A 32 3.13 -2.21 6.98
C SER A 32 2.62 -2.64 8.36
N ILE A 33 1.31 -2.47 8.58
CA ILE A 33 0.62 -2.85 9.81
C ILE A 33 -0.19 -4.11 9.51
N TYR A 34 -0.06 -5.11 10.38
CA TYR A 34 -0.80 -6.37 10.31
C TYR A 34 -1.57 -6.58 11.60
N VAL A 35 -2.70 -7.25 11.51
CA VAL A 35 -3.54 -7.67 12.64
C VAL A 35 -3.88 -9.14 12.48
N ASN A 36 -4.07 -9.84 13.60
CA ASN A 36 -4.57 -11.21 13.56
C ASN A 36 -6.01 -11.20 13.04
N GLU A 37 -6.34 -12.16 12.17
CA GLU A 37 -7.67 -12.31 11.57
C GLU A 37 -8.76 -12.48 12.64
N GLU A 38 -8.52 -13.28 13.68
CA GLU A 38 -9.48 -13.50 14.77
C GLU A 38 -9.81 -12.20 15.51
N VAL A 39 -8.81 -11.35 15.74
CA VAL A 39 -8.98 -10.04 16.41
C VAL A 39 -9.74 -9.07 15.51
N MET A 40 -9.50 -9.12 14.20
CA MET A 40 -10.23 -8.32 13.23
C MET A 40 -11.70 -8.72 13.22
N ASP A 41 -12.02 -10.01 13.18
CA ASP A 41 -13.40 -10.49 13.14
C ASP A 41 -14.20 -10.13 14.40
N GLU A 42 -13.55 -10.13 15.57
CA GLU A 42 -14.21 -9.78 16.83
C GLU A 42 -14.38 -8.26 17.03
N ALA A 43 -13.35 -7.47 16.70
CA ALA A 43 -13.26 -6.06 17.08
C ALA A 43 -13.46 -5.08 15.92
N ALA A 44 -13.58 -5.55 14.67
CA ALA A 44 -13.81 -4.68 13.53
C ALA A 44 -15.15 -3.96 13.64
N TYR A 45 -15.10 -2.64 13.51
CA TYR A 45 -16.28 -1.81 13.34
C TYR A 45 -16.33 -1.28 11.92
N ILE A 46 -17.37 -1.65 11.18
CA ILE A 46 -17.65 -1.10 9.84
C ILE A 46 -18.72 -0.02 10.03
N PRO A 47 -18.39 1.27 9.93
CA PRO A 47 -19.40 2.32 10.04
C PRO A 47 -20.43 2.21 8.91
N GLU A 48 -21.71 2.20 9.26
CA GLU A 48 -22.81 2.23 8.29
C GLU A 48 -22.92 3.64 7.68
N GLU A 49 -22.72 3.72 6.36
CA GLU A 49 -23.07 4.83 5.46
C GLU A 49 -22.81 6.25 5.98
N LYS A 50 -21.53 6.58 6.13
CA LYS A 50 -21.04 7.77 5.43
C LYS A 50 -20.24 7.26 4.24
N GLU A 51 -20.29 7.95 3.11
CA GLU A 51 -19.24 7.90 2.09
C GLU A 51 -17.92 8.36 2.71
N ILE A 52 -17.40 7.58 3.65
CA ILE A 52 -15.98 7.59 3.96
C ILE A 52 -15.42 6.93 2.71
N ASP A 53 -14.88 7.74 1.79
CA ASP A 53 -14.10 7.23 0.68
C ASP A 53 -13.07 6.30 1.34
N GLN A 54 -13.26 4.98 1.22
CA GLN A 54 -12.43 3.98 1.92
C GLN A 54 -10.93 4.17 1.59
N LYS A 55 -10.65 4.98 0.56
CA LYS A 55 -9.36 5.51 0.15
C LYS A 55 -8.67 6.46 1.12
N ASP A 56 -9.35 7.02 2.13
CA ASP A 56 -8.72 7.93 3.09
C ASP A 56 -8.02 7.20 4.24
N PHE A 57 -8.34 5.91 4.49
CA PHE A 57 -7.75 5.12 5.57
C PHE A 57 -6.85 3.97 5.11
N LEU A 58 -6.86 3.61 3.82
CA LEU A 58 -5.91 2.64 3.28
C LEU A 58 -4.58 3.34 2.99
N PHE A 59 -3.49 2.83 3.59
CA PHE A 59 -2.15 3.06 3.07
C PHE A 59 -2.17 2.77 1.57
N LYS A 60 -2.05 3.82 0.74
CA LYS A 60 -2.03 3.68 -0.71
C LYS A 60 -0.83 2.80 -1.07
N SER A 61 -1.09 1.53 -1.34
CA SER A 61 -0.08 0.68 -1.92
C SER A 61 0.18 1.15 -3.35
N ASP A 62 1.38 0.90 -3.86
CA ASP A 62 1.68 1.15 -5.28
C ASP A 62 0.67 0.41 -6.19
N SER A 63 0.08 -0.68 -5.71
CA SER A 63 -1.01 -1.42 -6.38
C SER A 63 -2.33 -0.63 -6.44
N ASP A 64 -2.72 0.06 -5.37
CA ASP A 64 -3.96 0.87 -5.34
C ASP A 64 -3.83 2.12 -6.22
N GLU A 65 -2.65 2.75 -6.21
CA GLU A 65 -2.32 3.87 -7.10
C GLU A 65 -2.37 3.41 -8.58
N LEU A 66 -1.84 2.23 -8.87
CA LEU A 66 -1.84 1.63 -10.21
C LEU A 66 -3.28 1.34 -10.69
N GLU A 67 -4.12 0.75 -9.84
CA GLU A 67 -5.52 0.46 -10.16
C GLU A 67 -6.31 1.74 -10.45
N ARG A 68 -6.09 2.78 -9.63
CA ARG A 68 -6.70 4.09 -9.85
C ARG A 68 -6.30 4.69 -11.19
N LEU A 69 -5.00 4.68 -11.52
CA LEU A 69 -4.51 5.21 -12.80
C LEU A 69 -5.06 4.41 -13.99
N LYS A 70 -5.19 3.08 -13.87
CA LYS A 70 -5.84 2.25 -14.90
C LYS A 70 -7.31 2.65 -15.11
N LYS A 71 -8.04 2.95 -14.03
CA LYS A 71 -9.43 3.45 -14.11
C LYS A 71 -9.51 4.84 -14.74
N GLU A 72 -8.61 5.75 -14.38
CA GLU A 72 -8.52 7.09 -14.98
C GLU A 72 -8.15 7.02 -16.47
N LEU A 73 -7.25 6.11 -16.86
CA LEU A 73 -6.88 5.86 -18.25
C LEU A 73 -8.10 5.45 -19.08
N LYS A 74 -8.89 4.48 -18.59
CA LYS A 74 -10.10 4.01 -19.26
C LYS A 74 -11.09 5.17 -19.49
N LYS A 75 -11.32 5.99 -18.47
CA LYS A 75 -12.18 7.18 -18.57
C LYS A 75 -11.66 8.21 -19.57
N ALA A 76 -10.36 8.44 -19.63
CA ALA A 76 -9.76 9.39 -20.57
C ALA A 76 -9.93 8.92 -22.02
N VAL A 77 -9.79 7.62 -22.28
CA VAL A 77 -10.04 7.01 -23.60
C VAL A 77 -11.52 7.11 -23.98
N GLU A 78 -12.43 6.80 -23.06
CA GLU A 78 -13.88 6.92 -23.27
C GLU A 78 -14.31 8.37 -23.59
N LYS A 79 -13.59 9.36 -23.05
CA LYS A 79 -13.83 10.79 -23.30
C LYS A 79 -13.03 11.37 -24.47
N GLU A 80 -12.31 10.53 -25.21
CA GLU A 80 -11.45 10.94 -26.34
C GLU A 80 -10.34 11.94 -25.94
N GLU A 81 -9.96 11.98 -24.65
CA GLU A 81 -8.89 12.83 -24.13
C GLU A 81 -7.52 12.15 -24.30
N TYR A 82 -7.09 11.96 -25.55
CA TYR A 82 -5.90 11.17 -25.89
C TYR A 82 -4.59 11.69 -25.28
N GLU A 83 -4.45 13.01 -25.13
CA GLU A 83 -3.27 13.61 -24.50
C GLU A 83 -3.15 13.21 -23.02
N LYS A 84 -4.27 13.27 -22.28
CA LYS A 84 -4.32 12.82 -20.88
C LYS A 84 -4.11 11.31 -20.77
N ALA A 85 -4.69 10.54 -21.69
CA ALA A 85 -4.49 9.08 -21.73
C ALA A 85 -3.01 8.72 -21.90
N ALA A 86 -2.28 9.42 -22.77
CA ALA A 86 -0.84 9.21 -22.96
C ALA A 86 -0.05 9.50 -21.66
N GLN A 87 -0.35 10.62 -20.99
CA GLN A 87 0.29 10.98 -19.72
C GLN A 87 0.02 9.95 -18.61
N ILE A 88 -1.21 9.45 -18.50
CA ILE A 88 -1.59 8.44 -17.51
C ILE A 88 -0.88 7.11 -17.80
N ARG A 89 -0.81 6.69 -19.07
CA ARG A 89 -0.09 5.49 -19.50
C ARG A 89 1.39 5.53 -19.10
N ASP A 90 2.05 6.67 -19.32
CA ASP A 90 3.47 6.80 -19.00
C ASP A 90 3.70 6.79 -17.47
N LYS A 91 2.77 7.33 -16.68
CA LYS A 91 2.77 7.21 -15.20
C LYS A 91 2.59 5.77 -14.72
N ILE A 92 1.66 5.02 -15.31
CA ILE A 92 1.45 3.58 -15.04
C ILE A 92 2.75 2.81 -15.27
N ARG A 93 3.40 3.02 -16.41
CA ARG A 93 4.67 2.35 -16.75
C ARG A 93 5.80 2.68 -15.76
N LYS A 94 5.84 3.90 -15.24
CA LYS A 94 6.82 4.32 -14.23
C LYS A 94 6.59 3.63 -12.88
N LEU A 95 5.35 3.35 -12.52
CA LEU A 95 5.00 2.61 -11.30
C LEU A 95 5.27 1.10 -11.47
N GLU A 96 4.88 0.51 -12.60
CA GLU A 96 5.14 -0.91 -12.89
C GLU A 96 6.62 -1.27 -13.01
N SER A 97 7.49 -0.29 -13.27
CA SER A 97 8.95 -0.51 -13.28
C SER A 97 9.62 -0.31 -11.92
N ARG A 98 8.89 0.19 -10.92
CA ARG A 98 9.39 0.48 -9.57
C ARG A 98 8.97 -0.56 -8.52
N SER A 99 7.92 -1.32 -8.80
CA SER A 99 7.57 -2.58 -8.10
C SER A 99 8.35 -3.76 -8.66
#